data_AF-A0A172U5Z3-F1
#
_entry.id   AF-A0A172U5Z3-F1
#
_cell.length_a   1.000
_cell.length_b   1.000
_cell.length_c   1.000
_cell.angle_alpha   90.00
_cell.angle_beta   90.00
_cell.angle_gamma   90.00
#
_symmetry.space_group_name_H-M   'P 1'
#
loop_
_entity.id
_entity.type
_entity.pdbx_description
1 polymer ?
#
loop_
_entity_poly.entity_id
_entity_poly.type
_entity_poly.pdbx_seq_one_letter_code
_entity_poly.pdbx_strand_id
1 'polypeptide(L)' 'MASVVPVCNGVLTVDLTGVLRCSVDWQTIATPAFFDFSQIDPAIMGEAVGAGFIIGGSAIWFAWGCRIIVNILMGKKP' A
#
# COMPACT_ATOMS: atom_id res chain seq x y z
N MET A 1 8.89 10.10 -19.85
CA MET A 1 9.56 11.35 -19.49
C MET A 1 9.43 11.51 -17.98
N ALA A 2 10.54 11.64 -17.24
CA ALA A 2 10.46 11.82 -15.80
C ALA A 2 9.75 13.14 -15.49
N SER A 3 8.71 13.10 -14.65
CA SER A 3 8.10 14.31 -14.12
C SER A 3 9.07 14.90 -13.09
N VAL A 4 9.39 16.17 -13.26
CA VAL A 4 10.36 16.88 -12.42
C VAL A 4 9.65 18.07 -11.82
N VAL A 5 9.69 18.21 -10.50
CA VAL A 5 9.06 19.32 -9.78
C VAL A 5 10.15 20.22 -9.22
N PRO A 6 10.05 21.55 -9.40
CA PRO A 6 10.96 22.49 -8.77
C PRO A 6 10.70 22.53 -7.26
N VAL A 7 11.74 22.30 -6.47
CA VAL A 7 11.72 22.30 -5.01
C VAL A 7 12.71 23.34 -4.50
N CYS A 8 12.26 24.11 -3.52
CA CYS A 8 13.08 25.06 -2.79
C CYS A 8 13.48 24.43 -1.45
N ASN A 9 14.78 24.17 -1.26
CA ASN A 9 15.34 23.65 -0.01
C ASN A 9 15.70 24.75 1.01
N GLY A 10 15.29 25.99 0.73
CA GLY A 10 15.53 27.17 1.57
C GLY A 10 14.24 27.83 2.04
N VAL A 11 14.35 29.08 2.49
CA VAL A 11 13.18 29.87 2.90
C VAL A 11 12.45 30.33 1.65
N LEU A 12 11.15 30.07 1.62
CA LEU A 12 10.27 30.45 0.52
C LEU A 12 9.58 31.76 0.89
N THR A 13 9.86 32.80 0.12
CA THR A 13 9.28 34.13 0.33
C THR A 13 8.42 34.52 -0.86
N VAL A 14 7.29 35.16 -0.60
CA VAL A 14 6.41 35.69 -1.64
C VAL A 14 6.74 37.17 -1.82
N ASP A 15 7.12 37.55 -3.04
CA ASP A 15 7.38 38.95 -3.38
C ASP A 15 6.05 39.74 -3.47
N LEU A 16 6.12 41.08 -3.43
CA LEU A 16 4.95 41.98 -3.54
C LEU A 16 4.18 41.81 -4.86
N THR A 17 4.80 41.16 -5.85
CA THR A 17 4.24 40.81 -7.16
C THR A 17 3.58 39.42 -7.18
N GLY A 18 3.59 38.69 -6.04
CA GLY A 18 3.05 37.34 -5.92
C GLY A 18 3.98 36.23 -6.44
N VAL A 19 5.20 36.57 -6.86
CA VAL A 19 6.19 35.60 -7.35
C VAL A 19 6.88 34.92 -6.18
N LEU A 20 6.99 33.59 -6.25
CA LEU A 20 7.70 32.77 -5.27
C LEU A 20 9.21 32.91 -5.49
N ARG A 21 9.94 33.42 -4.49
CA ARG A 21 11.40 33.44 -4.49
C ARG A 21 11.93 32.48 -3.44
N CYS A 22 12.91 31.69 -3.85
CA CYS A 22 13.66 30.81 -2.98
C CYS A 22 14.94 31.54 -2.54
N SER A 23 15.34 31.38 -1.28
CA SER A 23 16.61 31.94 -0.76
C SER A 23 17.86 31.29 -1.36
N VAL A 24 17.69 30.13 -2.03
CA VAL A 24 18.73 29.35 -2.71
C VAL A 24 18.28 29.02 -4.14
N ASP A 25 19.19 28.52 -4.97
CA ASP A 25 18.86 28.09 -6.32
C ASP A 25 17.79 26.98 -6.31
N TRP A 26 16.84 27.08 -7.24
CA TRP A 26 15.79 26.09 -7.40
C TRP A 26 16.40 24.74 -7.80
N GLN A 27 16.06 23.71 -7.03
CA GLN A 27 16.50 22.35 -7.34
C GLN A 27 15.36 21.55 -7.93
N THR A 28 15.69 20.69 -8.88
CA THR A 28 14.73 19.80 -9.52
C THR A 28 14.82 18.43 -8.89
N ILE A 29 13.73 17.95 -8.29
CA ILE A 29 13.65 16.59 -7.77
C ILE A 29 12.85 15.75 -8.75
N ALA A 30 13.38 14.58 -9.10
CA ALA A 30 12.64 13.59 -9.86
C ALA A 30 11.49 13.07 -8.99
N THR A 31 10.25 13.35 -9.40
CA THR A 31 9.11 12.72 -8.74
C THR A 31 9.08 11.23 -9.09
N PRO A 32 8.89 10.34 -8.10
CA PRO A 32 8.69 8.93 -8.41
C PRO A 32 7.51 8.82 -9.36
N ALA A 33 7.64 7.97 -10.39
CA ALA A 33 6.54 7.73 -11.31
C ALA A 33 5.32 7.25 -10.51
N PHE A 34 4.15 7.81 -10.82
CA PHE A 34 2.91 7.34 -10.22
C PHE A 34 2.74 5.85 -10.52
N PHE A 35 2.21 5.12 -9.54
CA PHE A 35 1.93 3.70 -9.70
C PHE A 35 0.90 3.52 -10.81
N ASP A 36 1.28 2.79 -11.86
CA ASP A 36 0.46 2.56 -13.03
C ASP A 36 -0.23 1.19 -12.92
N PHE A 37 -1.55 1.21 -12.76
CA PHE A 37 -2.37 0.00 -12.65
C PHE A 37 -2.34 -0.87 -13.91
N SER A 38 -1.93 -0.33 -15.07
CA SER A 38 -1.76 -1.13 -16.28
C SER A 38 -0.57 -2.08 -16.23
N GLN A 39 0.36 -1.88 -15.29
CA GLN A 39 1.52 -2.75 -15.06
C GLN A 39 1.21 -3.93 -14.15
N ILE A 40 0.02 -3.97 -13.56
CA ILE A 40 -0.45 -5.11 -12.78
C ILE A 40 -0.89 -6.20 -13.76
N ASP A 41 -0.26 -7.37 -13.66
CA ASP A 41 -0.78 -8.59 -14.28
C ASP A 41 -1.97 -9.14 -13.46
N PRO A 42 -3.20 -9.15 -14.00
CA PRO A 42 -4.37 -9.64 -13.28
C PRO A 42 -4.26 -11.12 -12.90
N ALA A 43 -3.53 -11.93 -13.68
CA ALA A 43 -3.36 -13.34 -13.40
C ALA A 43 -2.52 -13.55 -12.13
N ILE A 44 -1.39 -12.84 -12.02
CA ILE A 44 -0.50 -12.92 -10.86
C ILE A 44 -1.20 -12.42 -9.59
N MET A 45 -2.01 -11.38 -9.68
CA MET A 45 -2.82 -10.94 -8.54
C MET A 45 -3.83 -11.99 -8.09
N GLY A 46 -4.51 -12.63 -9.05
CA GLY A 46 -5.46 -13.70 -8.75
C GLY A 46 -4.80 -14.88 -8.03
N GLU A 47 -3.62 -15.29 -8.50
CA GLU A 47 -2.83 -16.35 -7.87
C GLU A 47 -2.38 -15.97 -6.46
N ALA A 48 -1.89 -14.75 -6.25
CA ALA A 48 -1.45 -14.28 -4.94
C ALA A 48 -2.60 -14.24 -3.92
N VAL A 49 -3.78 -13.76 -4.32
CA VAL A 49 -4.98 -13.74 -3.48
C VAL A 49 -5.47 -15.16 -3.19
N GLY A 50 -5.51 -16.03 -4.20
CA GLY A 50 -5.89 -17.43 -4.05
C GLY A 50 -4.97 -18.19 -3.09
N ALA A 51 -3.66 -18.02 -3.23
CA ALA A 51 -2.67 -18.60 -2.33
C ALA A 51 -2.84 -18.10 -0.90
N GLY A 52 -3.03 -16.80 -0.71
CA GLY A 52 -3.29 -16.21 0.61
C GLY A 52 -4.57 -16.76 1.26
N PHE A 53 -5.64 -16.93 0.47
CA PHE A 53 -6.90 -17.51 0.95
C PHE A 53 -6.75 -18.98 1.36
N ILE A 54 -6.02 -19.79 0.58
CA ILE A 54 -5.79 -21.20 0.92
C ILE A 54 -4.97 -21.32 2.20
N ILE A 55 -3.87 -20.57 2.31
CA ILE A 55 -2.98 -20.63 3.47
C ILE A 55 -3.69 -20.10 4.73
N GLY A 56 -4.26 -18.89 4.68
CA GLY A 56 -4.93 -18.30 5.83
C GLY A 56 -6.25 -19.00 6.16
N GLY A 57 -7.05 -19.32 5.14
CA GLY A 57 -8.33 -20.00 5.29
C GLY A 57 -8.17 -21.38 5.90
N SER A 58 -7.23 -22.19 5.42
CA SER A 58 -7.00 -23.53 5.99
C SER A 58 -6.70 -23.48 7.49
N ALA A 59 -5.83 -22.57 7.95
CA ALA A 59 -5.54 -22.41 9.37
C ALA A 59 -6.78 -22.05 10.20
N ILE A 60 -7.63 -21.15 9.69
CA ILE A 60 -8.88 -20.75 10.36
C ILE A 60 -9.87 -21.93 10.43
N TRP A 61 -10.05 -22.64 9.31
CA TRP A 61 -10.92 -23.82 9.23
C TRP A 61 -10.45 -24.92 10.18
N PHE A 62 -9.15 -25.17 10.27
CA PHE A 62 -8.58 -26.11 11.23
C PHE A 62 -8.83 -25.67 12.68
N ALA A 63 -8.60 -24.41 13.02
CA ALA A 63 -8.86 -23.90 14.36
C ALA A 63 -10.34 -24.01 14.77
N TRP A 64 -11.25 -23.71 13.84
CA TRP A 64 -12.69 -23.87 14.03
C TRP A 64 -13.10 -25.34 14.18
N GLY A 65 -12.55 -26.22 13.33
CA GLY A 65 -12.78 -27.66 13.42
C GLY A 65 -12.34 -28.23 14.77
N CYS A 66 -11.13 -27.89 15.22
CA CYS A 66 -10.63 -28.28 16.54
C CYS A 66 -11.52 -27.76 17.66
N ARG A 67 -12.00 -26.50 17.59
CA ARG A 67 -12.92 -25.93 18.58
C ARG A 67 -14.24 -26.70 18.65
N ILE A 68 -14.82 -27.07 17.51
CA ILE A 68 -16.06 -27.85 17.45
C ILE A 68 -15.85 -29.23 18.10
N ILE A 69 -14.77 -29.93 17.75
CA ILE A 69 -14.43 -31.24 18.32
C ILE A 69 -14.29 -31.14 19.85
N VAL A 70 -13.56 -30.13 20.33
CA VAL A 70 -13.38 -29.90 21.78
C VAL A 70 -14.72 -29.60 22.47
N ASN A 71 -15.59 -28.78 21.88
CA ASN A 71 -16.91 -28.49 22.43
C ASN A 71 -17.79 -29.75 22.53
N ILE A 72 -17.78 -30.59 21.48
CA ILE A 72 -18.50 -31.87 21.47
C ILE A 72 -17.97 -32.79 22.58
N LEU A 73 -16.65 -32.92 22.73
CA LEU A 73 -16.02 -33.74 23.77
C LEU A 73 -16.32 -33.23 25.19
N MET A 74 -16.44 -31.91 25.36
CA MET A 74 -16.77 -31.29 26.64
C MET A 74 -18.28 -31.25 26.93
N GLY A 75 -19.12 -31.85 26.08
CA GLY A 75 -20.58 -31.87 26.25
C GLY A 75 -21.26 -30.50 26.17
N LYS A 76 -20.53 -29.47 25.70
CA LYS A 76 -21.10 -28.15 25.44
C LYS A 76 -21.74 -28.20 24.06
N LYS A 77 -23.07 -28.12 24.00
CA LYS A 77 -23.79 -27.98 22.71
C LYS A 77 -23.17 -26.81 21.93
N PRO A 78 -22.95 -26.97 20.62
CA PRO A 78 -22.30 -25.96 19.79
C PRO A 78 -23.05 -24.63 19.82
#